data_AF-A0A1D8S1Y5-F1
#
_entry.id   AF-A0A1D8S1Y5-F1
#
_cell.length_a   1.000
_cell.length_b   1.000
_cell.length_c   1.000
_cell.angle_alpha   90.00
_cell.angle_beta   90.00
_cell.angle_gamma   90.00
#
_symmetry.space_group_name_H-M   'P 1'
#
loop_
_entity.id
_entity.type
_entity.pdbx_description
1 polymer ?
#
loop_
_entity_poly.entity_id
_entity_poly.type
_entity_poly.pdbx_seq_one_letter_code
_entity_poly.pdbx_strand_id
1 'polypeptide(L)'
;MCDEYNYEILSLHISPDHVHLFLSAHPKHAPSEIVRTVKSITAREMWQQHEPLLQEYLWGGGFWEESYYVGTAGDVSTSTIEQYIERTEHV
;
A
#
# COMPACT_ATOMS: atom_id res chain seq x y z
N MET A 1 4.51 -6.08 10.17
CA MET A 1 5.28 -5.76 8.95
C MET A 1 5.81 -4.33 8.92
N CYS A 2 5.01 -3.27 8.69
CA CYS A 2 5.57 -1.91 8.53
C CYS A 2 6.47 -1.47 9.71
N ASP A 3 6.05 -1.77 10.94
CA ASP A 3 6.85 -1.51 12.16
C ASP A 3 8.20 -2.25 12.15
N GLU A 4 8.26 -3.49 11.64
CA GLU A 4 9.50 -4.29 11.56
C GLU A 4 10.52 -3.64 10.62
N TYR A 5 10.06 -2.90 9.62
CA TYR A 5 10.89 -2.18 8.66
C TYR A 5 11.09 -0.70 9.02
N ASN A 6 10.54 -0.23 10.15
CA ASN A 6 10.50 1.19 10.54
C ASN A 6 9.84 2.07 9.46
N TYR A 7 8.75 1.59 8.87
CA TYR A 7 7.85 2.38 8.04
C TYR A 7 6.71 2.87 8.92
N GLU A 8 6.70 4.16 9.23
CA GLU A 8 5.65 4.78 10.03
C GLU A 8 4.44 5.04 9.12
N ILE A 9 3.32 4.37 9.38
CA ILE A 9 2.09 4.60 8.64
C ILE A 9 1.45 5.89 9.16
N LEU A 10 1.37 6.91 8.30
CA LEU A 10 0.74 8.19 8.61
C LEU A 10 -0.75 8.18 8.28
N SER A 11 -1.13 7.47 7.20
CA SER A 11 -2.52 7.22 6.84
C SER A 11 -2.64 5.98 5.96
N LEU A 12 -3.76 5.26 6.07
CA LEU A 12 -4.08 4.09 5.28
C LEU A 12 -5.55 4.15 4.89
N HIS A 13 -5.83 4.09 3.59
CA HIS A 13 -7.17 3.88 3.05
C HIS A 13 -7.19 2.59 2.21
N ILE A 14 -8.22 1.77 2.41
CA ILE A 14 -8.39 0.49 1.74
C ILE A 14 -9.70 0.53 0.96
N SER A 15 -9.58 0.45 -0.36
CA SER A 15 -10.69 0.34 -1.30
C SER A 15 -10.88 -1.12 -1.72
N PRO A 16 -12.02 -1.49 -2.31
CA PRO A 16 -12.24 -2.85 -2.80
C PRO A 16 -11.21 -3.35 -3.84
N ASP A 17 -10.60 -2.44 -4.59
CA ASP A 17 -9.71 -2.74 -5.73
C ASP A 17 -8.30 -2.11 -5.62
N HIS A 18 -8.05 -1.23 -4.64
CA HIS A 18 -6.75 -0.60 -4.44
C HIS A 18 -6.52 -0.13 -3.00
N VAL A 19 -5.29 0.24 -2.68
CA VAL A 19 -4.89 0.75 -1.35
C VAL A 19 -4.09 2.04 -1.50
N HIS A 20 -4.43 3.04 -0.69
CA HIS A 20 -3.62 4.23 -0.49
C HIS A 20 -2.87 4.13 0.83
N LEU A 21 -1.55 4.09 0.74
CA LEU A 21 -0.66 4.03 1.90
C LEU A 21 0.21 5.28 1.92
N PHE A 22 -0.04 6.14 2.91
CA PHE A 22 0.79 7.30 3.18
C PHE A 22 1.70 6.99 4.38
N LEU A 23 3.01 7.03 4.17
CA LEU A 23 3.99 6.62 5.17
C LEU A 23 5.22 7.53 5.20
N SER A 24 5.90 7.49 6.34
CA SER A 24 7.26 8.01 6.52
C SER A 24 8.24 6.84 6.63
N ALA A 25 9.39 6.96 5.98
CA ALA A 25 10.44 5.93 6.00
C ALA A 25 11.82 6.58 5.98
N HIS A 26 12.81 5.88 6.54
CA HIS A 26 14.19 6.35 6.47
C HIS A 26 14.66 6.45 5.01
N PRO A 27 15.35 7.53 4.60
CA PRO A 27 15.77 7.76 3.20
C PRO A 27 16.77 6.74 2.63
N LYS A 28 17.13 5.72 3.42
CA LYS A 28 17.98 4.60 2.97
C LYS A 28 17.18 3.58 2.15
N HIS A 29 15.86 3.55 2.36
CA HIS A 29 14.96 2.65 1.65
C HIS A 29 14.51 3.33 0.36
N ALA A 30 14.74 2.67 -0.77
CA ALA A 30 14.23 3.17 -2.03
C ALA A 30 12.69 3.07 -2.03
N PRO A 31 11.95 4.03 -2.62
CA PRO A 31 10.48 3.94 -2.66
C PRO A 31 9.97 2.64 -3.30
N SER A 32 10.66 2.14 -4.33
CA SER A 32 10.36 0.86 -4.97
C SER A 32 10.57 -0.36 -4.06
N GLU A 33 11.54 -0.29 -3.13
CA GLU A 33 11.81 -1.34 -2.14
C GLU A 33 10.69 -1.40 -1.09
N ILE A 34 10.21 -0.24 -0.65
CA ILE A 34 9.08 -0.11 0.27
C ILE A 34 7.84 -0.74 -0.37
N VAL A 35 7.49 -0.33 -1.58
CA VAL A 35 6.32 -0.85 -2.31
C VAL A 35 6.44 -2.37 -2.54
N ARG A 36 7.61 -2.85 -2.96
CA ARG A 36 7.86 -4.29 -3.12
C ARG A 36 7.63 -5.04 -1.82
N THR A 37 8.18 -4.54 -0.72
CA THR A 37 8.06 -5.17 0.61
C THR A 37 6.59 -5.25 1.04
N VAL A 38 5.87 -4.14 0.96
CA VAL A 38 4.44 -4.06 1.30
C VAL A 38 3.62 -5.03 0.46
N LYS A 39 3.71 -4.94 -0.87
CA LYS A 39 2.93 -5.79 -1.79
C LYS A 39 3.25 -7.27 -1.61
N SER A 40 4.53 -7.62 -1.45
CA SER A 40 4.95 -9.03 -1.34
C SER A 40 4.46 -9.69 -0.05
N ILE A 41 4.60 -9.00 1.09
CA ILE A 41 4.22 -9.57 2.38
C ILE A 41 2.70 -9.67 2.49
N THR A 42 1.98 -8.60 2.12
CA THR A 42 0.52 -8.59 2.17
C THR A 42 -0.09 -9.60 1.20
N ALA A 43 0.45 -9.75 -0.02
CA ALA A 43 0.00 -10.80 -0.93
C ALA A 43 0.14 -12.19 -0.32
N ARG A 44 1.31 -12.49 0.27
CA ARG A 44 1.54 -13.79 0.92
C ARG A 44 0.57 -14.04 2.07
N GLU A 45 0.37 -13.05 2.93
CA GLU A 45 -0.53 -13.16 4.08
C GLU A 45 -2.00 -13.34 3.63
N MET A 46 -2.43 -12.61 2.60
CA MET A 46 -3.77 -12.73 2.04
C MET A 46 -4.01 -14.11 1.44
N TRP A 47 -3.06 -14.63 0.66
CA TRP A 47 -3.14 -16.00 0.14
C TRP A 47 -3.17 -17.03 1.26
N GLN A 48 -2.36 -16.90 2.31
CA GLN A 48 -2.37 -17.83 3.44
C GLN A 48 -3.68 -17.83 4.22
N GLN A 49 -4.34 -16.69 4.34
CA GLN A 49 -5.57 -16.54 5.14
C GLN A 49 -6.84 -16.82 4.35
N HIS A 50 -6.83 -16.58 3.03
CA HIS A 50 -8.03 -16.55 2.20
C HIS A 50 -7.90 -17.35 0.89
N GLU A 51 -7.01 -18.34 0.83
CA GLU A 51 -6.74 -19.13 -0.38
C GLU A 51 -8.00 -19.59 -1.14
N PRO A 52 -9.02 -20.21 -0.51
CA PRO A 52 -10.17 -20.71 -1.24
C PRO A 52 -10.97 -19.59 -1.93
N LEU A 53 -11.09 -18.43 -1.27
CA LEU A 53 -11.75 -17.26 -1.83
C LEU A 53 -10.92 -16.66 -2.95
N LEU A 54 -9.62 -16.45 -2.73
CA LEU A 54 -8.77 -15.79 -3.72
C LEU A 54 -8.58 -16.64 -4.99
N GLN A 55 -8.58 -17.98 -4.89
CA GLN A 55 -8.55 -18.86 -6.07
C GLN A 55 -9.80 -18.70 -6.96
N GLU A 56 -10.95 -18.31 -6.39
CA GLU A 56 -12.19 -18.09 -7.15
C GLU A 56 -12.14 -16.80 -7.98
N TYR A 57 -11.45 -15.76 -7.51
CA TYR A 57 -11.45 -14.44 -8.15
C TYR A 57 -10.14 -14.12 -8.88
N LEU A 58 -8.99 -14.60 -8.39
CA LEU A 58 -7.66 -14.22 -8.85
C LEU A 58 -6.95 -15.39 -9.56
N TRP A 59 -7.43 -15.67 -10.77
CA TRP A 59 -6.89 -16.68 -11.66
C TRP A 59 -5.44 -16.34 -12.04
N GLY A 60 -4.47 -17.17 -11.61
CA GLY A 60 -3.04 -16.96 -11.89
C GLY A 60 -2.17 -16.65 -10.66
N GLY A 61 -2.75 -16.57 -9.46
CA GLY A 61 -1.99 -16.51 -8.20
C GLY A 61 -1.42 -15.14 -7.83
N GLY A 62 -1.66 -14.11 -8.64
CA GLY A 62 -1.36 -12.71 -8.30
C GLY A 62 -2.39 -12.15 -7.31
N PHE A 63 -1.94 -11.32 -6.36
CA PHE A 63 -2.85 -10.58 -5.45
C PHE A 63 -2.91 -9.10 -5.80
N TRP A 64 -1.76 -8.50 -6.10
CA TRP A 64 -1.67 -7.11 -6.54
C TRP A 64 -1.35 -7.04 -8.03
N GLU A 65 -1.86 -6.00 -8.69
CA GLU A 65 -1.39 -5.57 -10.01
C GLU A 65 0.14 -5.35 -9.99
N GLU A 66 0.85 -5.52 -11.10
CA GLU A 66 2.33 -5.34 -11.11
C GLU A 66 2.71 -3.89 -10.87
N SER A 67 1.95 -2.97 -11.49
CA SER A 67 2.16 -1.53 -11.40
C SER A 67 1.87 -0.96 -10.00
N TYR A 68 2.37 0.26 -9.77
CA TYR A 68 2.10 1.05 -8.57
C TYR A 68 2.35 2.52 -8.84
N TYR A 69 1.73 3.38 -8.03
CA TYR A 69 2.02 4.82 -8.01
C TYR A 69 2.84 5.17 -6.75
N VAL A 70 3.81 6.07 -6.90
CA VAL A 70 4.56 6.63 -5.77
C VAL A 70 4.82 8.11 -6.01
N GLY A 71 4.57 8.91 -4.98
CA GLY A 71 4.81 10.35 -4.98
C GLY A 71 5.34 10.80 -3.63
N THR A 72 6.15 11.85 -3.62
CA THR A 72 6.56 12.52 -2.38
C THR A 72 5.55 13.60 -2.03
N ALA A 73 5.17 13.67 -0.76
CA ALA A 73 4.52 14.85 -0.19
C ALA A 73 5.59 15.64 0.58
N GLY A 74 5.58 16.98 0.47
CA GLY A 74 6.54 17.88 1.14
C GLY A 74 6.32 17.95 2.66
N ASP A 75 6.51 19.10 3.29
CA ASP A 75 6.06 19.28 4.69
C ASP A 75 4.52 19.15 4.72
N VAL A 76 4.03 18.05 5.29
CA VAL A 76 2.62 17.66 5.22
C VAL A 76 1.90 18.08 6.50
N SER A 77 1.10 19.15 6.42
CA SER A 77 0.09 19.43 7.44
C SER A 77 -1.06 18.42 7.36
N THR A 78 -1.82 18.24 8.44
CA THR A 78 -3.02 17.38 8.48
C THR A 78 -3.98 17.64 7.32
N SER A 79 -4.13 18.91 6.92
CA SER A 79 -4.95 19.32 5.76
C SER A 79 -4.47 18.76 4.43
N THR A 80 -3.17 18.53 4.26
CA THR A 80 -2.60 17.96 3.03
C THR A 80 -2.81 16.45 2.98
N ILE A 81 -2.83 15.78 4.15
CA ILE A 81 -3.24 14.37 4.25
C ILE A 81 -4.72 14.22 3.88
N GLU A 82 -5.57 15.09 4.41
CA GLU A 82 -7.01 15.13 4.10
C GLU A 82 -7.24 15.39 2.60
N GLN A 83 -6.57 16.37 1.99
CA GLN A 83 -6.68 16.66 0.56
C GLN A 83 -6.13 15.53 -0.34
N TYR A 84 -5.10 14.81 0.10
CA TYR A 84 -4.60 13.65 -0.64
C TYR A 84 -5.64 12.52 -0.65
N ILE A 85 -6.29 12.26 0.49
CA ILE A 85 -7.38 11.29 0.58
C ILE A 85 -8.54 11.74 -0.32
N GLU A 86 -9.03 12.97 -0.16
CA GLU A 86 -10.14 13.53 -0.95
C GLU A 86 -9.88 13.49 -2.47
N ARG A 87 -8.65 13.78 -2.89
CA ARG A 87 -8.28 13.75 -4.32
C ARG A 87 -8.30 12.34 -4.90
N THR A 88 -8.10 11.32 -4.09
CA THR A 88 -7.96 9.94 -4.56
C THR A 88 -9.24 9.12 -4.43
N GLU A 89 -10.20 9.55 -3.60
CA GLU A 89 -11.59 9.02 -3.57
C GLU A 89 -12.44 9.41 -4.80
N HIS A 90 -11.94 10.30 -5.67
CA HIS A 90 -12.68 10.85 -6.81
C HIS A 90 -12.09 10.50 -8.19
N VAL A 91 -11.25 9.46 -8.26
CA VAL A 91 -10.75 8.91 -9.53
C VAL A 91 -11.46 7.60 -9.88
#